data_AF-A0A838QQB8-F1
#
_entry.id   AF-A0A838QQB8-F1
#
_cell.length_a   1.000
_cell.length_b   1.000
_cell.length_c   1.000
_cell.angle_alpha   90.00
_cell.angle_beta   90.00
_cell.angle_gamma   90.00
#
_symmetry.space_group_name_H-M   'P 1'
#
loop_
_entity.id
_entity.type
_entity.pdbx_description
1 polymer ?
#
loop_
_entity_poly.entity_id
_entity_poly.type
_entity_poly.pdbx_seq_one_letter_code
_entity_poly.pdbx_strand_id
1 'polypeptide(L)'
;ANSAAIEMMQRISPDGRWIAFTTDESGQNEVVVQPFPGPGGRVQVSAGGGTEPVWSRDGRRLFYRGDEKFMSATIRPGPTFGVSARDTLFADQYVYATNPHANYDALPDGSFIFLKAAGECDMVVVTNWKSVLRSRMAKAGAN
;
A
#
# COMPACT_ATOMS: atom_id res chain seq x y z
N ALA A 1 21.80 5.80 -23.54
CA ALA A 1 21.95 6.06 -22.10
C ALA A 1 20.64 5.64 -21.43
N ASN A 2 20.58 4.41 -20.90
CA ASN A 2 19.46 3.99 -20.06
C ASN A 2 19.74 4.57 -18.67
N SER A 3 19.08 5.67 -18.32
CA SER A 3 18.87 5.90 -16.90
C SER A 3 18.05 4.72 -16.41
N ALA A 4 18.58 3.93 -15.49
CA ALA A 4 17.85 2.81 -14.92
C ALA A 4 16.71 3.41 -14.09
N ALA A 5 15.48 3.35 -14.60
CA ALA A 5 14.33 3.75 -13.83
C ALA A 5 14.22 2.88 -12.58
N ILE A 6 13.80 3.49 -11.47
CA ILE A 6 13.57 2.75 -10.24
C ILE A 6 12.22 2.06 -10.35
N GLU A 7 12.17 0.77 -10.02
CA GLU A 7 10.93 0.00 -9.95
C GLU A 7 10.77 -0.57 -8.53
N MET A 8 9.68 -0.22 -7.86
CA MET A 8 9.47 -0.58 -6.45
C MET A 8 8.01 -0.92 -6.16
N MET A 9 7.76 -1.48 -4.97
CA MET A 9 6.40 -1.71 -4.43
C MET A 9 5.53 -2.61 -5.30
N GLN A 10 6.14 -3.68 -5.85
CA GLN A 10 5.44 -4.61 -6.74
C GLN A 10 4.28 -5.32 -6.04
N ARG A 11 3.14 -5.41 -6.73
CA ARG A 11 1.96 -6.18 -6.29
C ARG A 11 1.32 -6.94 -7.43
N ILE A 12 1.24 -8.26 -7.27
CA ILE A 12 0.49 -9.13 -8.19
C ILE A 12 -1.02 -8.95 -7.92
N SER A 13 -1.77 -8.84 -9.00
CA SER A 13 -3.24 -8.78 -9.00
C SER A 13 -3.87 -10.09 -8.45
N PRO A 14 -5.09 -10.04 -7.89
CA PRO A 14 -5.73 -11.23 -7.31
C PRO A 14 -5.94 -12.39 -8.30
N ASP A 15 -6.11 -12.09 -9.59
CA ASP A 15 -6.24 -13.08 -10.66
C ASP A 15 -4.90 -13.59 -11.19
N GLY A 16 -3.79 -13.02 -10.71
CA GLY A 16 -2.43 -13.39 -11.11
C GLY A 16 -2.05 -12.93 -12.52
N ARG A 17 -2.85 -12.09 -13.19
CA ARG A 17 -2.67 -11.73 -14.62
C ARG A 17 -1.90 -10.43 -14.85
N TRP A 18 -1.70 -9.67 -13.78
CA TRP A 18 -1.13 -8.32 -13.81
C TRP A 18 -0.21 -8.08 -12.63
N ILE A 19 0.82 -7.28 -12.84
CA ILE A 19 1.68 -6.72 -11.79
C ILE A 19 1.57 -5.20 -11.81
N ALA A 20 1.28 -4.62 -10.65
CA ALA A 20 1.34 -3.18 -10.40
C ALA A 20 2.66 -2.84 -9.72
N PHE A 21 3.25 -1.70 -10.06
CA PHE A 21 4.46 -1.20 -9.40
C PHE A 21 4.61 0.31 -9.60
N THR A 22 5.45 0.92 -8.78
CA THR A 22 5.83 2.33 -8.90
C THR A 22 7.08 2.44 -9.78
N THR A 23 7.09 3.39 -10.72
CA THR A 23 8.26 3.71 -11.54
C THR A 23 8.42 5.20 -11.80
N ASP A 24 9.65 5.67 -11.98
CA ASP A 24 9.98 7.06 -12.30
C ASP A 24 10.30 7.31 -13.80
N GLU A 25 10.00 6.36 -14.68
CA GLU A 25 10.27 6.45 -16.13
C GLU A 25 9.72 7.70 -16.81
N SER A 26 8.63 8.25 -16.27
CA SER A 26 7.99 9.46 -16.80
C SER A 26 8.68 10.76 -16.35
N GLY A 27 9.70 10.67 -15.49
CA GLY A 27 10.33 11.81 -14.81
C GLY A 27 9.79 12.07 -13.40
N GLN A 28 8.74 11.36 -12.99
CA GLN A 28 8.19 11.34 -11.63
C GLN A 28 7.63 9.96 -11.30
N ASN A 29 7.48 9.65 -10.01
CA ASN A 29 6.89 8.39 -9.57
C ASN A 29 5.46 8.25 -10.08
N GLU A 30 5.18 7.18 -10.80
CA GLU A 30 3.85 6.80 -11.27
C GLU A 30 3.61 5.33 -10.97
N VAL A 31 2.36 5.00 -10.63
CA VAL A 31 1.87 3.64 -10.58
C VAL A 31 1.53 3.18 -12.00
N VAL A 32 2.15 2.09 -12.41
CA VAL A 32 1.92 1.44 -13.69
C VAL A 32 1.52 -0.02 -13.49
N VAL A 33 0.85 -0.59 -14.48
CA VAL A 33 0.48 -2.02 -14.53
C VAL A 33 0.92 -2.63 -15.84
N GLN A 34 1.41 -3.86 -15.81
CA GLN A 34 1.72 -4.65 -17.02
C GLN A 34 1.27 -6.11 -16.87
N PRO A 35 1.14 -6.87 -17.99
CA PRO A 35 0.84 -8.30 -17.93
C PRO A 35 1.80 -9.09 -17.05
N PHE A 36 1.28 -10.13 -16.41
CA PHE A 36 2.06 -11.10 -15.66
C PHE A 36 1.36 -12.48 -15.71
N PRO A 37 2.10 -13.60 -15.79
CA PRO A 37 3.50 -13.66 -16.20
C PRO A 37 3.62 -13.37 -17.71
N GLY A 38 4.74 -12.78 -18.11
CA GLY A 38 5.10 -12.61 -19.52
C GLY A 38 5.17 -11.15 -19.99
N PRO A 39 5.59 -10.95 -21.25
CA PRO A 39 5.81 -9.62 -21.80
C PRO A 39 4.51 -8.90 -22.14
N GLY A 40 4.55 -7.58 -22.18
CA GLY A 40 3.49 -6.75 -22.73
C GLY A 40 3.67 -5.27 -22.40
N GLY A 41 2.81 -4.44 -22.98
CA GLY A 41 2.83 -3.00 -22.76
C GLY A 41 2.47 -2.63 -21.32
N ARG A 42 3.11 -1.59 -20.81
CA ARG A 42 2.75 -0.95 -19.55
C ARG A 42 1.55 -0.03 -19.78
N VAL A 43 0.64 -0.04 -18.83
CA VAL A 43 -0.50 0.88 -18.75
C VAL A 43 -0.30 1.75 -17.52
N GLN A 44 -0.19 3.06 -17.74
CA GLN A 44 -0.09 4.02 -16.65
C GLN A 44 -1.42 4.12 -15.91
N VAL A 45 -1.39 3.92 -14.59
CA VAL A 45 -2.57 3.96 -13.72
C VAL A 45 -2.74 5.31 -13.08
N SER A 46 -1.75 5.84 -12.38
CA SER A 46 -1.82 7.18 -11.80
C SER A 46 -1.61 8.27 -12.86
N ALA A 47 -2.03 9.49 -12.54
CA ALA A 47 -1.82 10.65 -13.39
C ALA A 47 -1.45 11.83 -12.50
N GLY A 48 -0.25 12.37 -12.67
CA GLY A 48 0.25 13.45 -11.83
C GLY A 48 0.89 12.94 -10.53
N GLY A 49 1.50 11.76 -10.58
CA GLY A 49 2.18 11.16 -9.44
C GLY A 49 1.42 10.00 -8.80
N GLY A 50 2.16 9.00 -8.34
CA GLY A 50 1.59 7.90 -7.58
C GLY A 50 2.63 6.92 -7.03
N THR A 51 2.37 6.39 -5.84
CA THR A 51 3.17 5.34 -5.19
C THR A 51 2.29 4.34 -4.45
N GLU A 52 2.92 3.30 -3.89
CA GLU A 52 2.29 2.32 -2.98
C GLU A 52 1.02 1.68 -3.56
N PRO A 53 1.08 1.00 -4.72
CA PRO A 53 -0.09 0.35 -5.28
C PRO A 53 -0.60 -0.79 -4.39
N VAL A 54 -1.92 -0.92 -4.25
CA VAL A 54 -2.59 -2.03 -3.55
C VAL A 54 -3.86 -2.43 -4.31
N TRP A 55 -3.96 -3.68 -4.73
CA TRP A 55 -5.15 -4.19 -5.40
C TRP A 55 -6.30 -4.40 -4.40
N SER A 56 -7.52 -4.06 -4.81
CA SER A 56 -8.71 -4.58 -4.13
C SER A 56 -8.77 -6.09 -4.30
N ARG A 57 -9.39 -6.77 -3.32
CA ARG A 57 -9.49 -8.24 -3.31
C ARG A 57 -10.24 -8.82 -4.52
N ASP A 58 -11.20 -8.07 -5.06
CA ASP A 58 -11.97 -8.42 -6.26
C ASP A 58 -11.26 -8.07 -7.58
N GLY A 59 -10.08 -7.43 -7.53
CA GLY A 59 -9.31 -7.00 -8.69
C GLY A 59 -9.92 -5.85 -9.49
N ARG A 60 -11.02 -5.25 -9.04
CA ARG A 60 -11.72 -4.17 -9.77
C ARG A 60 -11.18 -2.78 -9.48
N ARG A 61 -10.33 -2.63 -8.46
CA ARG A 61 -9.71 -1.36 -8.10
C ARG A 61 -8.23 -1.55 -7.83
N LEU A 62 -7.48 -0.51 -8.15
CA LEU A 62 -6.12 -0.33 -7.67
C LEU A 62 -6.07 0.94 -6.83
N PHE A 63 -5.75 0.80 -5.55
CA PHE A 63 -5.52 1.92 -4.64
C PHE A 63 -4.07 2.34 -4.71
N TYR A 64 -3.81 3.63 -4.51
CA TYR A 64 -2.47 4.19 -4.51
C TYR A 64 -2.45 5.52 -3.76
N ARG A 65 -1.26 5.92 -3.30
CA ARG A 65 -1.03 7.27 -2.78
C ARG A 65 -0.67 8.19 -3.93
N GLY A 66 -1.41 9.26 -4.12
CA GLY A 66 -1.07 10.37 -5.01
C GLY A 66 -0.44 11.52 -4.22
N ASP A 67 -0.43 12.69 -4.85
CA ASP A 67 -0.01 13.95 -4.22
C ASP A 67 -0.98 14.33 -3.07
N GLU A 68 -0.56 14.09 -1.83
CA GLU A 68 -1.30 14.34 -0.58
C GLU A 68 -2.72 13.72 -0.51
N LYS A 69 -3.01 12.75 -1.38
CA LYS A 69 -4.34 12.17 -1.56
C LYS A 69 -4.25 10.67 -1.68
N PHE A 70 -5.21 10.01 -1.04
CA PHE A 70 -5.43 8.59 -1.26
C PHE A 70 -6.41 8.39 -2.42
N MET A 71 -6.01 7.58 -3.40
CA MET A 71 -6.67 7.48 -4.68
C MET A 71 -7.16 6.07 -4.96
N SER A 72 -8.21 5.96 -5.79
CA SER A 72 -8.69 4.70 -6.35
C SER A 72 -8.76 4.79 -7.86
N ALA A 73 -8.13 3.84 -8.55
CA ALA A 73 -8.32 3.63 -9.98
C ALA A 73 -9.29 2.48 -10.21
N THR A 74 -10.37 2.72 -10.96
CA THR A 74 -11.33 1.68 -11.35
C THR A 74 -10.84 0.94 -12.58
N ILE A 75 -10.65 -0.37 -12.45
CA ILE A 75 -10.10 -1.22 -13.49
C ILE A 75 -11.23 -1.75 -14.37
N ARG A 76 -11.08 -1.59 -15.69
CA ARG A 76 -12.04 -2.10 -16.67
C ARG A 76 -11.85 -3.62 -16.80
N PRO A 77 -12.91 -4.43 -16.62
CA PRO A 77 -12.84 -5.86 -16.88
C PRO A 77 -12.65 -6.14 -18.38
N GLY A 78 -11.84 -7.13 -18.73
CA GLY A 78 -11.64 -7.54 -20.12
C GLY A 78 -10.31 -8.24 -20.37
N PRO A 79 -10.02 -8.62 -21.64
CA PRO A 79 -8.74 -9.22 -22.01
C PRO A 79 -7.58 -8.21 -21.98
N THR A 80 -7.88 -6.91 -22.08
CA THR A 80 -6.91 -5.82 -21.99
C THR A 80 -7.11 -5.04 -20.71
N PHE A 81 -6.01 -4.79 -20.01
CA PHE A 81 -6.02 -3.92 -18.84
C PHE A 81 -6.39 -2.49 -19.24
N GLY A 82 -7.27 -1.87 -18.47
CA GLY A 82 -7.66 -0.49 -18.70
C GLY A 82 -8.10 0.18 -17.41
N VAL A 83 -7.89 1.49 -17.33
CA VAL A 83 -8.35 2.33 -16.23
C VAL A 83 -9.54 3.14 -16.73
N SER A 84 -10.68 3.00 -16.08
CA SER A 84 -11.95 3.63 -16.48
C SER A 84 -12.28 4.89 -15.68
N ALA A 85 -11.78 5.00 -14.46
CA ALA A 85 -11.95 6.17 -13.60
C ALA A 85 -10.79 6.27 -12.59
N ARG A 86 -10.56 7.47 -12.07
CA ARG A 86 -9.62 7.77 -10.97
C ARG A 86 -10.32 8.70 -10.01
N ASP A 87 -10.58 8.22 -8.80
CA ASP A 87 -11.33 8.94 -7.78
C ASP A 87 -10.41 9.27 -6.60
N THR A 88 -10.53 10.49 -6.07
CA THR A 88 -9.95 10.82 -4.77
C THR A 88 -10.86 10.27 -3.68
N LEU A 89 -10.29 9.46 -2.79
CA LEU A 89 -11.03 8.90 -1.65
C LEU A 89 -10.97 9.87 -0.45
N PHE A 90 -9.79 10.36 -0.10
CA PHE A 90 -9.58 11.32 0.99
C PHE A 90 -8.19 11.97 0.93
N ALA A 91 -8.00 13.03 1.69
CA ALA A 91 -6.68 13.63 1.92
C ALA A 91 -5.80 12.70 2.76
N ASP A 92 -4.58 12.45 2.30
CA ASP A 92 -3.66 11.51 2.92
C ASP A 92 -2.83 12.20 4.00
N GLN A 93 -3.11 11.83 5.25
CA GLN A 93 -2.46 12.36 6.45
C GLN A 93 -1.69 11.26 7.22
N TYR A 94 -1.45 10.13 6.56
CA TYR A 94 -0.86 8.95 7.16
C TYR A 94 0.64 8.92 6.90
N VAL A 95 1.36 8.13 7.70
CA VAL A 95 2.80 7.91 7.48
C VAL A 95 2.98 7.35 6.07
N TYR A 96 4.06 7.70 5.37
CA TYR A 96 4.43 7.04 4.12
C TYR A 96 5.32 5.84 4.39
N ALA A 97 5.27 4.81 3.55
CA ALA A 97 6.17 3.70 3.70
C ALA A 97 7.63 4.11 3.43
N THR A 98 8.54 3.64 4.28
CA THR A 98 9.92 3.45 3.85
C THR A 98 9.93 2.23 2.94
N ASN A 99 10.30 2.40 1.67
CA ASN A 99 10.43 1.35 0.65
C ASN A 99 10.89 0.00 1.25
N PRO A 100 10.33 -1.17 0.85
CA PRO A 100 9.80 -1.44 -0.49
C PRO A 100 8.29 -1.71 -0.62
N HIS A 101 7.46 -1.56 0.41
CA HIS A 101 6.03 -1.94 0.36
C HIS A 101 5.10 -0.88 0.92
N ALA A 102 3.86 -0.83 0.42
CA ALA A 102 2.81 0.02 0.98
C ALA A 102 2.63 -0.23 2.49
N ASN A 103 2.36 0.83 3.25
CA ASN A 103 2.12 0.73 4.70
C ASN A 103 0.65 0.76 5.09
N TYR A 104 -0.20 0.46 4.11
CA TYR A 104 -1.64 0.32 4.26
C TYR A 104 -2.09 -0.96 3.54
N ASP A 105 -3.27 -1.45 3.91
CA ASP A 105 -3.91 -2.54 3.17
C ASP A 105 -5.42 -2.30 3.03
N ALA A 106 -6.00 -2.88 1.99
CA ALA A 106 -7.41 -2.76 1.66
C ALA A 106 -8.15 -4.05 2.02
N LEU A 107 -9.21 -3.93 2.84
CA LEU A 107 -10.01 -5.05 3.29
C LEU A 107 -11.09 -5.41 2.24
N PRO A 108 -11.65 -6.64 2.27
CA PRO A 108 -12.67 -7.08 1.32
C PRO A 108 -13.95 -6.23 1.32
N ASP A 109 -14.27 -5.59 2.44
CA ASP A 109 -15.43 -4.70 2.60
C ASP A 109 -15.19 -3.28 2.08
N GLY A 110 -13.99 -2.99 1.58
CA GLY A 110 -13.58 -1.67 1.10
C GLY A 110 -13.09 -0.72 2.19
N SER A 111 -12.99 -1.19 3.44
CA SER A 111 -12.28 -0.46 4.50
C SER A 111 -10.76 -0.60 4.36
N PHE A 112 -10.01 0.19 5.10
CA PHE A 112 -8.56 0.23 5.03
C PHE A 112 -7.92 0.27 6.41
N ILE A 113 -6.74 -0.32 6.54
CA ILE A 113 -5.83 -0.10 7.67
C ILE A 113 -4.68 0.78 7.20
N PHE A 114 -4.37 1.82 7.98
CA PHE A 114 -3.25 2.73 7.77
C PHE A 114 -2.42 2.88 9.04
N LEU A 115 -1.13 3.19 8.89
CA LEU A 115 -0.29 3.66 9.98
C LEU A 115 -0.39 5.18 10.10
N LYS A 116 -0.83 5.66 11.26
CA LYS A 116 -0.82 7.08 11.62
C LYS A 116 0.30 7.33 12.63
N ALA A 117 1.07 8.39 12.43
CA ALA A 117 2.04 8.82 13.44
C ALA A 117 1.28 9.14 14.73
N ALA A 118 1.60 8.41 15.80
CA ALA A 118 1.19 8.82 17.12
C ALA A 118 2.06 10.02 17.54
N GLY A 119 1.49 10.96 18.30
CA GLY A 119 2.30 11.94 19.02
C GLY A 119 3.21 11.27 20.04
N GLU A 120 3.86 12.04 20.91
CA GLU A 120 4.66 11.47 21.99
C GLU A 120 3.85 10.42 22.78
N CYS A 121 4.32 9.18 22.73
CA CYS A 121 3.78 8.07 23.47
C CYS A 121 4.92 7.45 24.26
N ASP A 122 4.73 7.28 25.56
CA ASP A 122 5.64 6.50 26.39
C ASP A 122 5.54 5.03 25.98
N MET A 123 6.45 4.60 25.11
CA MET A 123 6.57 3.19 24.75
C MET A 123 7.25 2.45 25.90
N VAL A 124 6.46 1.77 26.72
CA VAL A 124 6.98 0.87 27.77
C VAL A 124 7.04 -0.56 27.22
N VAL A 125 8.26 -1.03 26.91
CA VAL A 125 8.48 -2.42 26.53
C VAL A 125 8.67 -3.27 27.78
N VAL A 126 7.70 -4.13 28.09
CA VAL A 126 7.84 -5.14 29.14
C VAL A 126 8.21 -6.48 28.52
N THR A 127 9.48 -6.82 28.60
CA THR A 127 9.95 -8.16 28.23
C THR A 127 9.57 -9.17 29.33
N ASN A 128 9.36 -10.43 28.94
CA ASN A 128 8.95 -11.50 29.86
C ASN A 128 7.71 -11.14 30.72
N TRP A 129 6.73 -10.46 30.13
CA TRP A 129 5.60 -9.86 30.82
C TRP A 129 4.84 -10.81 31.74
N LYS A 130 4.76 -12.11 31.39
CA LYS A 130 4.12 -13.13 32.22
C LYS A 130 4.82 -13.32 33.56
N SER A 131 6.16 -13.28 33.59
CA SER A 131 6.94 -13.39 34.83
C SER A 131 6.82 -12.12 35.68
N VAL A 132 6.93 -10.96 35.03
CA VAL A 132 6.78 -9.65 35.67
C VAL A 132 5.40 -9.52 36.31
N LEU A 133 4.34 -9.92 35.60
CA LEU A 133 2.97 -9.90 36.09
C LEU A 133 2.79 -10.81 37.31
N ARG A 134 3.27 -12.06 37.25
CA ARG A 134 3.19 -13.00 38.38
C ARG A 134 3.91 -12.46 39.62
N SER A 135 5.11 -11.89 39.47
CA SER A 135 5.86 -11.29 40.58
C SER A 135 5.09 -10.12 41.22
N ARG A 136 4.46 -9.27 40.41
CA ARG A 136 3.64 -8.15 40.90
C ARG A 136 2.37 -8.61 41.60
N MET A 137 1.67 -9.60 41.06
CA MET A 137 0.46 -10.17 41.69
C MET A 137 0.78 -10.87 43.01
N ALA A 138 1.89 -11.60 43.10
CA ALA A 138 2.33 -12.23 44.33
C ALA A 138 2.66 -11.21 45.44
N LYS A 139 3.27 -10.07 45.08
CA LYS A 139 3.53 -8.97 46.02
C LYS A 139 2.24 -8.25 46.45
N ALA A 140 1.27 -8.11 45.56
CA ALA A 140 0.00 -7.43 45.85
C ALA A 140 -0.95 -8.26 46.73
N GLY A 141 -0.91 -9.59 46.65
CA GLY A 141 -1.71 -10.49 47.49
C GLY A 141 -1.08 -10.84 48.84
N ALA A 142 0.11 -10.31 49.14
CA ALA A 142 0.81 -10.50 50.41
C ALA A 142 0.60 -9.34 51.41
N ASN A 143 -0.29 -8.39 51.08
CA ASN A 143 -0.74 -7.28 51.93
C ASN A 143 -2.19 -7.48 52.34
#